data_AF-A0A955Y6K7-F1
#
_entry.id   AF-A0A955Y6K7-F1
#
_cell.length_a   1.000
_cell.length_b   1.000
_cell.length_c   1.000
_cell.angle_alpha   90.00
_cell.angle_beta   90.00
_cell.angle_gamma   90.00
#
_symmetry.space_group_name_H-M   'P 1'
#
loop_
_entity.id
_entity.type
_entity.pdbx_description
1 polymer ?
#
loop_
_entity_poly.entity_id
_entity_poly.type
_entity_poly.pdbx_seq_one_letter_code
_entity_poly.pdbx_strand_id
1 'polypeptide(L)'
;MPRALLVLIVVLLAALPARAGELRVGIFVGNDFGRPSDQPLIFASADARKMHDLFLQFGHLAPQDAYLLQNESRRAVEGTFTQIHKRIVDARNTGDHTTLLFYYSGHGTEDALHLGPTELTHDALRNLLEDSGADVRIAMLDACQSGAVVRNKGGTRGPAFAFKVSAVEARGTAFLTSSAASELSQESAEVGGGFFTHYLHSALLGAGDANRDGEVTLPEAYQFVYGETVFGTQNTERTQTPRFDFDLVGAGSIALTQLEDATAKLNLLGDLSGTYSVWDASRRRYVAEVDGSHALQLAVRPGTYYVHKRLPGWVDEARYDVRRGEVRTLALEDFTSVPYEQTASRGELEKQVRRSRLPALSVRGLVGTRGFGPKSEMNASYIPRHGVVGAEFRFHHPASITWWSFDLMAGGGPGTLTFAELGTREVIAQSWSTALTGGIATEPRLFRAGVGGRAELIGFGRTFVDGDIPTQRSFSISPGVRGWLGLHHQRLSVELVNDLGLMATGFTRDGKRPVYSTFLFSVGYRF
;
A
#
# COMPACT_ATOMS: atom_id res chain seq x y z
N MET A 1 -26.05 -57.98 44.87
CA MET A 1 -24.87 -57.10 44.70
C MET A 1 -24.80 -56.28 43.38
N PRO A 2 -25.74 -56.28 42.40
CA PRO A 2 -25.50 -55.54 41.14
C PRO A 2 -25.97 -54.07 41.12
N ARG A 3 -26.83 -53.63 42.06
CA ARG A 3 -27.37 -52.26 42.04
C ARG A 3 -26.40 -51.19 42.56
N ALA A 4 -25.54 -51.52 43.51
CA ALA A 4 -24.56 -50.58 44.07
C ALA A 4 -23.42 -50.26 43.07
N LEU A 5 -23.03 -51.25 42.26
CA LEU A 5 -21.97 -51.08 41.24
C LEU A 5 -22.45 -50.21 40.06
N LEU A 6 -23.73 -50.32 39.69
CA LEU A 6 -24.32 -49.51 38.61
C LEU A 6 -24.45 -48.03 39.01
N VAL A 7 -24.83 -47.75 40.27
CA VAL A 7 -24.90 -46.37 40.79
C VAL A 7 -23.51 -45.75 40.89
N LEU A 8 -22.49 -46.52 41.28
CA LEU A 8 -21.11 -46.04 41.36
C LEU A 8 -20.54 -45.68 39.97
N ILE A 9 -20.87 -46.46 38.93
CA ILE A 9 -20.45 -46.19 37.55
C ILE A 9 -21.15 -44.94 36.97
N VAL A 10 -22.44 -44.74 37.26
CA VAL A 10 -23.18 -43.54 36.82
C VAL A 10 -22.68 -42.27 37.53
N VAL A 11 -22.33 -42.36 38.81
CA VAL A 11 -21.75 -41.24 39.57
C VAL A 11 -20.31 -40.94 39.12
N LEU A 12 -19.51 -41.95 38.74
CA LEU A 12 -18.17 -41.73 38.17
C LEU A 12 -18.20 -41.15 36.74
N LEU A 13 -19.21 -41.49 35.92
CA LEU A 13 -19.38 -40.92 34.57
C LEU A 13 -19.90 -39.47 34.59
N ALA A 14 -20.63 -39.07 35.64
CA ALA A 14 -21.09 -37.69 35.83
C ALA A 14 -20.02 -36.76 36.44
N ALA A 15 -18.87 -37.30 36.83
CA ALA A 15 -17.76 -36.57 37.43
C ALA A 15 -16.55 -36.43 36.49
N LEU A 16 -16.75 -36.51 35.17
CA LEU A 16 -15.77 -35.94 34.25
C LEU A 16 -15.78 -34.42 34.48
N PRO A 17 -14.66 -33.78 34.85
CA PRO A 17 -14.61 -32.34 34.86
C PRO A 17 -14.99 -31.88 33.46
N ALA A 18 -16.06 -31.10 33.35
CA ALA A 18 -16.28 -30.30 32.15
C ALA A 18 -15.00 -29.46 32.01
N ARG A 19 -14.11 -29.85 31.10
CA ARG A 19 -13.01 -28.99 30.70
C ARG A 19 -13.67 -27.74 30.18
N ALA A 20 -13.50 -26.62 30.89
CA ALA A 20 -13.85 -25.32 30.35
C ALA A 20 -13.17 -25.23 28.98
N GLY A 21 -13.96 -25.16 27.92
CA GLY A 21 -13.45 -24.97 26.58
C GLY A 21 -12.87 -23.56 26.44
N GLU A 22 -12.16 -23.33 25.35
CA GLU A 22 -11.78 -21.98 24.94
C GLU A 22 -12.43 -21.67 23.60
N LEU A 23 -13.11 -20.54 23.50
CA LEU A 23 -13.56 -19.97 22.24
C LEU A 23 -12.70 -18.75 21.92
N ARG A 24 -11.90 -18.87 20.86
CA ARG A 24 -11.20 -17.72 20.25
C ARG A 24 -11.96 -17.28 19.01
N VAL A 25 -12.19 -15.98 18.89
CA VAL A 25 -12.79 -15.34 17.71
C VAL A 25 -11.84 -14.26 17.21
N GLY A 26 -11.64 -14.16 15.90
CA GLY A 26 -10.72 -13.21 15.29
C GLY A 26 -11.39 -12.41 14.18
N ILE A 27 -11.27 -11.09 14.24
CA ILE A 27 -11.66 -10.16 13.17
C ILE A 27 -10.40 -9.48 12.67
N PHE A 28 -10.05 -9.70 11.40
CA PHE A 28 -8.87 -9.18 10.73
C PHE A 28 -9.31 -8.23 9.63
N VAL A 29 -9.02 -6.94 9.81
CA VAL A 29 -9.48 -5.87 8.92
C VAL A 29 -8.28 -5.24 8.24
N GLY A 30 -8.31 -5.16 6.92
CA GLY A 30 -7.28 -4.49 6.13
C GLY A 30 -7.92 -3.56 5.11
N ASN A 31 -7.60 -2.27 5.16
CA ASN A 31 -8.15 -1.27 4.25
C ASN A 31 -7.03 -0.50 3.53
N ASP A 32 -6.87 -0.80 2.24
CA ASP A 32 -5.94 -0.13 1.34
C ASP A 32 -6.40 1.31 1.03
N PHE A 33 -7.71 1.57 1.13
CA PHE A 33 -8.31 2.87 0.85
C PHE A 33 -8.79 3.55 2.13
N GLY A 34 -8.41 4.82 2.30
CA GLY A 34 -8.88 5.71 3.36
C GLY A 34 -9.81 6.80 2.83
N ARG A 35 -9.74 8.00 3.41
CA ARG A 35 -10.45 9.20 2.95
C ARG A 35 -10.07 9.51 1.49
N PRO A 36 -10.90 10.26 0.74
CA PRO A 36 -10.54 10.69 -0.61
C PRO A 36 -9.22 11.47 -0.72
N SER A 37 -8.75 12.07 0.38
CA SER A 37 -7.45 12.75 0.49
C SER A 37 -6.26 11.81 0.68
N ASP A 38 -6.50 10.59 1.16
CA ASP A 38 -5.46 9.65 1.53
C ASP A 38 -4.90 8.97 0.28
N GLN A 39 -3.59 8.78 0.24
CA GLN A 39 -3.00 7.95 -0.82
C GLN A 39 -3.33 6.49 -0.53
N PRO A 40 -3.74 5.69 -1.52
CA PRO A 40 -3.96 4.26 -1.31
C PRO A 40 -2.71 3.58 -0.74
N LEU A 41 -2.91 2.80 0.31
CA LEU A 41 -1.90 1.90 0.85
C LEU A 41 -1.73 0.69 -0.05
N ILE A 42 -0.57 0.06 0.03
CA ILE A 42 -0.23 -1.07 -0.85
C ILE A 42 -0.43 -2.40 -0.13
N PHE A 43 -0.24 -2.43 1.19
CA PHE A 43 -0.07 -3.66 1.93
C PHE A 43 -1.13 -3.91 3.01
N ALA A 44 -1.91 -2.92 3.42
CA ALA A 44 -2.91 -3.06 4.49
C ALA A 44 -3.82 -4.31 4.39
N SER A 45 -4.40 -4.56 3.21
CA SER A 45 -5.19 -5.78 2.96
C SER A 45 -4.36 -7.07 3.06
N ALA A 46 -3.11 -7.04 2.56
CA ALA A 46 -2.22 -8.19 2.59
C ALA A 46 -1.78 -8.51 4.03
N ASP A 47 -1.50 -7.48 4.82
CA ASP A 47 -1.16 -7.53 6.23
C ASP A 47 -2.29 -8.15 7.07
N ALA A 48 -3.54 -7.73 6.86
CA ALA A 48 -4.69 -8.36 7.53
C ALA A 48 -4.85 -9.85 7.19
N ARG A 49 -4.64 -10.22 5.92
CA ARG A 49 -4.66 -11.62 5.49
C ARG A 49 -3.53 -12.43 6.11
N LYS A 50 -2.35 -11.82 6.23
CA LYS A 50 -1.16 -12.42 6.84
C LYS A 50 -1.44 -12.78 8.31
N MET A 51 -1.97 -11.84 9.07
CA MET A 51 -2.35 -12.04 10.47
C MET A 51 -3.50 -13.06 10.62
N HIS A 52 -4.52 -12.99 9.77
CA HIS A 52 -5.60 -13.97 9.73
C HIS A 52 -5.06 -15.41 9.57
N ASP A 53 -4.19 -15.61 8.58
CA ASP A 53 -3.66 -16.94 8.26
C ASP A 53 -2.70 -17.46 9.35
N LEU A 54 -2.00 -16.56 10.04
CA LEU A 54 -1.17 -16.88 11.21
C LEU A 54 -2.03 -17.36 12.39
N PHE A 55 -3.11 -16.65 12.74
CA PHE A 55 -3.95 -17.03 13.88
C PHE A 55 -4.77 -18.30 13.62
N LEU A 56 -5.17 -18.55 12.36
CA LEU A 56 -5.75 -19.84 11.97
C LEU A 56 -4.79 -21.01 12.19
N GLN A 57 -3.49 -20.77 12.10
CA GLN A 57 -2.50 -21.83 12.12
C GLN A 57 -1.91 -22.05 13.51
N PHE A 58 -1.48 -20.97 14.15
CA PHE A 58 -0.72 -21.01 15.40
C PHE A 58 -1.50 -20.37 16.55
N GLY A 59 -2.57 -19.63 16.25
CA GLY A 59 -3.40 -18.96 17.25
C GLY A 59 -4.63 -19.75 17.66
N HIS A 60 -4.73 -21.05 17.38
CA HIS A 60 -5.88 -21.90 17.73
C HIS A 60 -7.24 -21.34 17.31
N LEU A 61 -7.24 -20.53 16.24
CA LEU A 61 -8.46 -19.94 15.72
C LEU A 61 -9.10 -20.91 14.75
N ALA A 62 -10.33 -21.34 15.03
CA ALA A 62 -11.03 -22.22 14.11
C ALA A 62 -11.44 -21.45 12.83
N PRO A 63 -11.48 -22.09 11.64
CA PRO A 63 -11.84 -21.41 10.39
C PRO A 63 -13.18 -20.67 10.42
N GLN A 64 -14.17 -21.21 11.15
CA GLN A 64 -15.49 -20.58 11.31
C GLN A 64 -15.51 -19.38 12.27
N ASP A 65 -14.41 -19.15 12.98
CA ASP A 65 -14.22 -18.07 13.97
C ASP A 65 -13.24 -17.00 13.51
N ALA A 66 -12.71 -17.14 12.30
CA ALA A 66 -11.76 -16.22 11.69
C ALA A 66 -12.43 -15.43 10.56
N TYR A 67 -12.63 -14.13 10.80
CA TYR A 67 -13.29 -13.22 9.88
C TYR A 67 -12.25 -12.31 9.24
N LEU A 68 -12.07 -12.39 7.92
CA LEU A 68 -11.20 -11.50 7.15
C LEU A 68 -12.04 -10.49 6.37
N LEU A 69 -11.87 -9.20 6.66
CA LEU A 69 -12.54 -8.09 6.00
C LEU A 69 -11.49 -7.25 5.27
N GLN A 70 -11.58 -7.17 3.94
CA GLN A 70 -10.63 -6.42 3.12
C GLN A 70 -11.32 -5.33 2.33
N ASN A 71 -10.89 -4.08 2.51
CA ASN A 71 -11.49 -2.91 1.88
C ASN A 71 -13.00 -2.78 2.15
N GLU A 72 -13.41 -3.21 3.34
CA GLU A 72 -14.80 -3.21 3.78
C GLU A 72 -15.17 -1.92 4.51
N SER A 73 -16.47 -1.67 4.63
CA SER A 73 -17.00 -0.46 5.30
C SER A 73 -17.13 -0.64 6.82
N ARG A 74 -17.27 0.47 7.55
CA ARG A 74 -17.65 0.50 8.98
C ARG A 74 -18.84 -0.43 9.29
N ARG A 75 -19.88 -0.38 8.45
CA ARG A 75 -21.09 -1.20 8.63
C ARG A 75 -20.80 -2.68 8.56
N ALA A 76 -19.86 -3.11 7.71
CA ALA A 76 -19.47 -4.51 7.62
C ALA A 76 -18.76 -4.96 8.90
N VAL A 77 -17.83 -4.14 9.42
CA VAL A 77 -17.14 -4.41 10.69
C VAL A 77 -18.14 -4.51 11.84
N GLU A 78 -19.01 -3.52 12.01
CA GLU A 78 -20.07 -3.53 13.04
C GLU A 78 -21.02 -4.74 12.89
N GLY A 79 -21.34 -5.10 11.65
CA GLY A 79 -22.12 -6.29 11.31
C GLY A 79 -21.45 -7.58 11.76
N THR A 80 -20.12 -7.70 11.59
CA THR A 80 -19.34 -8.85 12.08
C THR A 80 -19.35 -8.94 13.60
N PHE A 81 -19.17 -7.82 14.32
CA PHE A 81 -19.32 -7.80 15.78
C PHE A 81 -20.71 -8.29 16.23
N THR A 82 -21.75 -7.80 15.55
CA THR A 82 -23.14 -8.24 15.80
C THR A 82 -23.33 -9.73 15.55
N GLN A 83 -22.73 -10.26 14.48
CA GLN A 83 -22.80 -11.67 14.11
C GLN A 83 -22.15 -12.59 15.16
N ILE A 84 -21.00 -12.19 15.71
CA ILE A 84 -20.25 -13.04 16.66
C ILE A 84 -20.75 -12.91 18.10
N HIS A 85 -21.41 -11.80 18.46
CA HIS A 85 -21.83 -11.50 19.83
C HIS A 85 -22.60 -12.66 20.48
N LYS A 86 -23.64 -13.17 19.81
CA LYS A 86 -24.45 -14.27 20.36
C LYS A 86 -23.60 -15.51 20.65
N ARG A 87 -22.65 -15.83 19.77
CA ARG A 87 -21.80 -17.02 19.91
C ARG A 87 -20.83 -16.88 21.09
N ILE A 88 -20.25 -15.71 21.26
CA ILE A 88 -19.36 -15.40 22.40
C ILE A 88 -20.15 -15.50 23.72
N VAL A 89 -21.32 -14.88 23.79
CA VAL A 89 -22.18 -14.92 24.98
C VAL A 89 -22.63 -16.35 25.30
N ASP A 90 -23.05 -17.12 24.29
CA ASP A 90 -23.48 -18.51 24.48
C ASP A 90 -22.32 -19.37 25.03
N ALA A 91 -21.11 -19.26 24.48
CA ALA A 91 -19.92 -19.99 24.96
C ALA A 91 -19.52 -19.59 26.39
N ARG A 92 -19.54 -18.29 26.69
CA ARG A 92 -19.29 -17.80 28.05
C ARG A 92 -20.31 -18.32 29.05
N ASN A 93 -21.59 -18.39 28.67
CA ASN A 93 -22.65 -18.95 29.52
C ASN A 93 -22.52 -20.46 29.74
N THR A 94 -21.89 -21.20 28.82
CA THR A 94 -21.56 -22.62 29.01
C THR A 94 -20.28 -22.83 29.82
N GLY A 95 -19.63 -21.77 30.28
CA GLY A 95 -18.42 -21.80 31.09
C GLY A 95 -17.12 -21.86 30.30
N ASP A 96 -17.17 -21.65 28.98
CA ASP A 96 -15.96 -21.54 28.16
C ASP A 96 -15.30 -20.18 28.37
N HIS A 97 -13.97 -20.17 28.35
CA HIS A 97 -13.21 -18.91 28.33
C HIS A 97 -13.26 -18.32 26.92
N THR A 98 -13.56 -17.03 26.81
CA THR A 98 -13.78 -16.37 25.52
C THR A 98 -12.74 -15.29 25.23
N THR A 99 -12.05 -15.40 24.10
CA THR A 99 -11.07 -14.42 23.62
C THR A 99 -11.49 -13.84 22.27
N LEU A 100 -11.58 -12.51 22.18
CA LEU A 100 -11.77 -11.78 20.94
C LEU A 100 -10.47 -11.09 20.51
N LEU A 101 -9.97 -11.43 19.33
CA LEU A 101 -8.86 -10.75 18.67
C LEU A 101 -9.41 -9.84 17.57
N PHE A 102 -9.01 -8.57 17.60
CA PHE A 102 -9.28 -7.60 16.56
C PHE A 102 -7.94 -7.10 16.01
N TYR A 103 -7.72 -7.26 14.72
CA TYR A 103 -6.56 -6.72 14.03
C TYR A 103 -7.02 -5.73 12.97
N TYR A 104 -6.35 -4.58 12.88
CA TYR A 104 -6.60 -3.58 11.86
C TYR A 104 -5.27 -3.12 11.24
N SER A 105 -5.22 -3.05 9.90
CA SER A 105 -4.20 -2.32 9.15
C SER A 105 -4.85 -1.38 8.15
N GLY A 106 -4.40 -0.13 8.14
CA GLY A 106 -4.95 0.88 7.25
C GLY A 106 -4.67 2.31 7.68
N HIS A 107 -5.35 3.26 7.03
CA HIS A 107 -5.27 4.67 7.42
C HIS A 107 -5.96 4.93 8.75
N GLY A 108 -5.43 5.86 9.54
CA GLY A 108 -6.04 6.30 10.77
C GLY A 108 -5.65 7.73 11.12
N THR A 109 -6.44 8.31 12.01
CA THR A 109 -6.23 9.61 12.64
C THR A 109 -6.25 9.45 14.15
N GLU A 110 -6.03 10.54 14.89
CA GLU A 110 -6.15 10.55 16.35
C GLU A 110 -7.54 10.08 16.84
N ASP A 111 -8.60 10.25 16.04
CA ASP A 111 -9.98 9.98 16.48
C ASP A 111 -10.59 8.70 15.89
N ALA A 112 -10.09 8.21 14.76
CA ALA A 112 -10.75 7.14 14.01
C ALA A 112 -9.83 6.33 13.08
N LEU A 113 -10.23 5.07 12.86
CA LEU A 113 -9.75 4.19 11.80
C LEU A 113 -10.54 4.44 10.51
N HIS A 114 -9.86 4.46 9.36
CA HIS A 114 -10.50 4.70 8.07
C HIS A 114 -10.87 3.37 7.39
N LEU A 115 -12.15 3.25 7.03
CA LEU A 115 -12.74 2.07 6.38
C LEU A 115 -13.29 2.50 5.02
N GLY A 116 -12.39 2.91 4.12
CA GLY A 116 -12.73 3.55 2.85
C GLY A 116 -13.37 4.93 3.07
N PRO A 117 -14.56 5.22 2.50
CA PRO A 117 -15.24 6.49 2.70
C PRO A 117 -15.92 6.62 4.09
N THR A 118 -15.80 5.60 4.94
CA THR A 118 -16.41 5.58 6.28
C THR A 118 -15.34 5.52 7.36
N GLU A 119 -15.68 5.90 8.58
CA GLU A 119 -14.74 5.96 9.71
C GLU A 119 -15.31 5.22 10.92
N LEU A 120 -14.46 4.46 11.60
CA LEU A 120 -14.76 3.84 12.89
C LEU A 120 -13.97 4.58 13.97
N THR A 121 -14.68 5.34 14.81
CA THR A 121 -14.02 6.09 15.89
C THR A 121 -13.40 5.15 16.92
N HIS A 122 -12.34 5.60 17.57
CA HIS A 122 -11.67 4.85 18.63
C HIS A 122 -12.61 4.47 19.79
N ASP A 123 -13.51 5.39 20.18
CA ASP A 123 -14.54 5.11 21.17
C ASP A 123 -15.57 4.09 20.69
N ALA A 124 -15.97 4.14 19.41
CA ALA A 124 -16.89 3.16 18.86
C ALA A 124 -16.24 1.77 18.81
N LEU A 125 -14.97 1.67 18.42
CA LEU A 125 -14.22 0.41 18.46
C LEU A 125 -14.13 -0.14 19.89
N ARG A 126 -13.83 0.72 20.88
CA ARG A 126 -13.79 0.34 22.29
C ARG A 126 -15.14 -0.22 22.75
N ASN A 127 -16.24 0.47 22.44
CA ASN A 127 -17.58 -0.01 22.79
C ASN A 127 -17.90 -1.34 22.09
N LEU A 128 -17.56 -1.51 20.81
CA LEU A 128 -17.73 -2.79 20.11
C LEU A 128 -16.96 -3.94 20.77
N LEU A 129 -15.73 -3.68 21.20
CA LEU A 129 -14.93 -4.66 21.94
C LEU A 129 -15.57 -4.97 23.29
N GLU A 130 -15.92 -3.97 24.09
CA GLU A 130 -16.56 -4.13 25.40
C GLU A 130 -17.90 -4.89 25.29
N ASP A 131 -18.76 -4.49 24.36
CA ASP A 131 -20.09 -5.07 24.11
C ASP A 131 -20.04 -6.46 23.46
N SER A 132 -18.88 -6.91 22.95
CA SER A 132 -18.73 -8.26 22.36
C SER A 132 -19.07 -9.39 23.33
N GLY A 133 -18.99 -9.13 24.64
CA GLY A 133 -19.26 -10.10 25.70
C GLY A 133 -18.09 -11.03 26.04
N ALA A 134 -16.96 -10.91 25.35
CA ALA A 134 -15.78 -11.76 25.56
C ALA A 134 -15.15 -11.53 26.95
N ASP A 135 -14.45 -12.53 27.49
CA ASP A 135 -13.69 -12.38 28.73
C ASP A 135 -12.41 -11.57 28.48
N VAL A 136 -11.68 -11.91 27.40
CA VAL A 136 -10.46 -11.23 26.96
C VAL A 136 -10.67 -10.59 25.59
N ARG A 137 -10.26 -9.32 25.43
CA ARG A 137 -10.31 -8.57 24.17
C ARG A 137 -8.92 -8.06 23.83
N ILE A 138 -8.42 -8.35 22.64
CA ILE A 138 -7.10 -7.91 22.20
C ILE A 138 -7.27 -7.16 20.88
N ALA A 139 -6.88 -5.90 20.85
CA ALA A 139 -6.90 -5.08 19.65
C ALA A 139 -5.48 -4.73 19.22
N MET A 140 -5.11 -5.09 17.99
CA MET A 140 -3.82 -4.84 17.37
C MET A 140 -4.02 -3.89 16.19
N LEU A 141 -3.56 -2.66 16.30
CA LEU A 141 -3.86 -1.58 15.37
C LEU A 141 -2.59 -1.07 14.69
N ASP A 142 -2.44 -1.37 13.40
CA ASP A 142 -1.42 -0.79 12.53
C ASP A 142 -1.99 0.39 11.74
N ALA A 143 -2.10 1.54 12.42
CA ALA A 143 -2.60 2.78 11.84
C ALA A 143 -1.92 3.99 12.46
N CYS A 144 -1.66 5.02 11.64
CA CYS A 144 -1.12 6.30 12.09
C CYS A 144 -1.98 6.88 13.23
N GLN A 145 -1.34 7.39 14.29
CA GLN A 145 -2.00 8.13 15.39
C GLN A 145 -3.05 7.35 16.20
N SER A 146 -3.11 6.01 16.06
CA SER A 146 -3.99 5.13 16.84
C SER A 146 -3.72 5.13 18.35
N GLY A 147 -2.61 5.72 18.80
CA GLY A 147 -2.27 5.85 20.22
C GLY A 147 -3.22 6.75 21.05
N ALA A 148 -4.18 7.44 20.44
CA ALA A 148 -5.22 8.16 21.18
C ALA A 148 -6.33 7.25 21.73
N VAL A 149 -6.51 6.03 21.18
CA VAL A 149 -7.35 4.98 21.79
C VAL A 149 -6.96 4.75 23.26
N VAL A 150 -5.68 4.89 23.58
CA VAL A 150 -5.05 4.60 24.87
C VAL A 150 -5.25 5.70 25.93
N ARG A 151 -5.62 6.95 25.57
CA ARG A 151 -5.42 8.11 26.48
C ARG A 151 -6.46 8.32 27.58
N ASN A 152 -7.56 7.57 27.65
CA ASN A 152 -8.69 7.91 28.53
C ASN A 152 -8.79 7.03 29.79
N LYS A 153 -7.78 7.08 30.67
CA LYS A 153 -7.92 6.92 32.13
C LYS A 153 -6.60 7.35 32.79
N GLY A 154 -6.68 8.16 33.83
CA GLY A 154 -5.52 8.59 34.63
C GLY A 154 -4.88 7.47 35.47
N GLY A 155 -4.56 6.33 34.85
CA GLY A 155 -3.87 5.20 35.46
C GLY A 155 -2.35 5.33 35.32
N THR A 156 -1.62 5.05 36.40
CA THR A 156 -0.15 5.10 36.47
C THR A 156 0.52 3.91 35.77
N ARG A 157 1.71 4.15 35.20
CA ARG A 157 2.69 3.14 34.77
C ARG A 157 2.81 2.02 35.81
N GLY A 158 2.63 0.77 35.41
CA GLY A 158 3.02 -0.38 36.23
C GLY A 158 4.26 -1.08 35.66
N PRO A 159 5.35 -1.27 36.41
CA PRO A 159 6.36 -2.27 36.10
C PRO A 159 6.12 -3.60 36.87
N ALA A 160 6.88 -4.60 36.42
CA ALA A 160 7.17 -5.92 37.00
C ALA A 160 6.15 -7.05 36.74
N PHE A 161 6.46 -7.80 35.67
CA PHE A 161 6.05 -9.20 35.46
C PHE A 161 6.44 -10.05 36.67
N ALA A 162 5.48 -10.77 37.24
CA ALA A 162 5.70 -11.88 38.16
C ALA A 162 5.16 -13.16 37.51
N PHE A 163 6.01 -14.19 37.52
CA PHE A 163 5.87 -15.45 36.77
C PHE A 163 4.68 -16.33 37.20
N LYS A 164 4.18 -17.06 36.18
CA LYS A 164 3.37 -18.29 36.16
C LYS A 164 2.05 -18.29 36.94
N VAL A 165 0.94 -18.43 36.20
CA VAL A 165 -0.20 -19.39 36.35
C VAL A 165 -1.32 -19.00 35.33
N SER A 166 -2.25 -19.92 35.05
CA SER A 166 -3.03 -20.13 33.81
C SER A 166 -3.91 -18.99 33.28
N ALA A 167 -4.08 -18.94 31.94
CA ALA A 167 -4.91 -18.00 31.15
C ALA A 167 -6.41 -17.93 31.53
N VAL A 168 -6.89 -18.84 32.38
CA VAL A 168 -8.31 -19.04 32.73
C VAL A 168 -8.89 -17.89 33.57
N GLU A 169 -8.06 -17.07 34.21
CA GLU A 169 -8.53 -15.97 35.09
C GLU A 169 -8.40 -14.56 34.48
N ALA A 170 -7.78 -14.43 33.30
CA ALA A 170 -7.58 -13.12 32.67
C ALA A 170 -8.91 -12.57 32.12
N ARG A 171 -9.22 -11.30 32.45
CA ARG A 171 -10.36 -10.55 31.91
C ARG A 171 -9.95 -9.11 31.57
N GLY A 172 -10.53 -8.56 30.51
CA GLY A 172 -10.38 -7.14 30.17
C GLY A 172 -9.98 -6.90 28.71
N THR A 173 -9.34 -5.75 28.45
CA THR A 173 -8.99 -5.31 27.10
C THR A 173 -7.52 -4.89 27.02
N ALA A 174 -6.83 -5.36 25.98
CA ALA A 174 -5.47 -4.95 25.65
C ALA A 174 -5.41 -4.28 24.26
N PHE A 175 -4.69 -3.17 24.16
CA PHE A 175 -4.45 -2.47 22.91
C PHE A 175 -2.95 -2.45 22.58
N LEU A 176 -2.62 -2.83 21.35
CA LEU A 176 -1.29 -2.88 20.77
C LEU A 176 -1.31 -1.99 19.54
N THR A 177 -0.63 -0.84 19.57
CA THR A 177 -0.69 0.15 18.48
C THR A 177 0.69 0.42 17.89
N SER A 178 0.75 0.60 16.57
CA SER A 178 2.01 0.82 15.84
C SER A 178 2.70 2.17 16.14
N SER A 179 1.97 3.15 16.67
CA SER A 179 2.49 4.50 16.93
C SER A 179 1.92 5.13 18.20
N ALA A 180 2.66 6.09 18.78
CA ALA A 180 2.12 7.04 19.74
C ALA A 180 1.14 8.02 19.05
N ALA A 181 0.22 8.63 19.82
CA ALA A 181 -0.78 9.59 19.33
C ALA A 181 -0.22 10.74 18.45
N SER A 182 1.08 11.02 18.52
CA SER A 182 1.78 12.06 17.78
C SER A 182 2.69 11.57 16.64
N GLU A 183 2.73 10.27 16.33
CA GLU A 183 3.65 9.67 15.36
C GLU A 183 2.92 9.06 14.14
N LEU A 184 3.56 9.14 12.97
CA LEU A 184 3.02 8.59 11.72
C LEU A 184 3.49 7.14 11.55
N SER A 185 2.58 6.21 11.25
CA SER A 185 2.91 4.85 10.80
C SER A 185 3.47 4.89 9.36
N GLN A 186 4.30 3.92 9.00
CA GLN A 186 5.03 3.87 7.72
C GLN A 186 4.88 2.47 7.12
N GLU A 187 4.57 2.41 5.82
CA GLU A 187 4.71 1.19 5.01
C GLU A 187 6.08 1.17 4.33
N SER A 188 6.72 0.00 4.27
CA SER A 188 7.97 -0.17 3.52
C SER A 188 7.80 -1.20 2.41
N ALA A 189 8.13 -0.79 1.18
CA ALA A 189 8.20 -1.69 0.04
C ALA A 189 9.34 -2.73 0.17
N GLU A 190 10.36 -2.43 0.98
CA GLU A 190 11.45 -3.37 1.29
C GLU A 190 10.92 -4.52 2.17
N VAL A 191 10.09 -4.17 3.14
CA VAL A 191 9.52 -5.05 4.19
C VAL A 191 8.22 -5.73 3.72
N GLY A 192 7.59 -5.20 2.66
CA GLY A 192 6.37 -5.72 2.06
C GLY A 192 5.11 -5.57 2.93
N GLY A 193 5.09 -4.57 3.82
CA GLY A 193 4.05 -4.33 4.84
C GLY A 193 4.31 -3.10 5.71
N GLY A 194 3.45 -2.86 6.69
CA GLY A 194 3.71 -1.93 7.81
C GLY A 194 4.80 -2.46 8.74
N PHE A 195 5.71 -1.61 9.24
CA PHE A 195 6.82 -2.03 10.12
C PHE A 195 6.31 -2.75 11.38
N PHE A 196 5.26 -2.24 12.01
CA PHE A 196 4.66 -2.87 13.19
C PHE A 196 4.10 -4.25 12.86
N THR A 197 3.25 -4.36 11.82
CA THR A 197 2.69 -5.66 11.42
C THR A 197 3.78 -6.65 11.06
N HIS A 198 4.83 -6.18 10.41
CA HIS A 198 5.96 -7.02 10.05
C HIS A 198 6.63 -7.64 11.27
N TYR A 199 7.07 -6.82 12.24
CA TYR A 199 7.73 -7.32 13.43
C TYR A 199 6.78 -8.12 14.33
N LEU A 200 5.51 -7.73 14.40
CA LEU A 200 4.49 -8.46 15.15
C LEU A 200 4.30 -9.86 14.57
N HIS A 201 4.23 -9.98 13.24
CA HIS A 201 4.12 -11.27 12.59
C HIS A 201 5.36 -12.14 12.81
N SER A 202 6.57 -11.57 12.72
CA SER A 202 7.80 -12.31 13.05
C SER A 202 7.81 -12.76 14.52
N ALA A 203 7.38 -11.89 15.44
CA ALA A 203 7.28 -12.22 16.86
C ALA A 203 6.41 -13.46 17.08
N LEU A 204 5.21 -13.44 16.50
CA LEU A 204 4.20 -14.50 16.62
C LEU A 204 4.55 -15.79 15.88
N LEU A 205 5.58 -15.80 15.03
CA LEU A 205 6.13 -17.02 14.42
C LEU A 205 7.27 -17.65 15.25
N GLY A 206 7.64 -17.04 16.37
CA GLY A 206 8.67 -17.54 17.27
C GLY A 206 9.80 -16.57 17.56
N ALA A 207 9.90 -15.44 16.84
CA ALA A 207 10.92 -14.45 17.15
C ALA A 207 10.71 -13.79 18.53
N GLY A 208 9.46 -13.75 18.99
CA GLY A 208 9.09 -13.25 20.31
C GLY A 208 9.18 -14.29 21.43
N ASP A 209 9.38 -15.58 21.14
CA ASP A 209 9.46 -16.65 22.15
C ASP A 209 10.81 -16.57 22.92
N ALA A 210 10.88 -15.58 23.82
CA ALA A 210 12.09 -15.22 24.53
C ALA A 210 12.50 -16.30 25.55
N ASN A 211 11.52 -16.98 26.15
CA ASN A 211 11.74 -18.00 27.16
C ASN A 211 11.90 -19.43 26.55
N ARG A 212 11.60 -19.60 25.26
CA ARG A 212 11.69 -20.84 24.47
C ARG A 212 10.77 -21.95 24.97
N ASP A 213 9.60 -21.59 25.49
CA ASP A 213 8.58 -22.54 25.92
C ASP A 213 7.66 -22.99 24.78
N GLY A 214 7.81 -22.43 23.58
CA GLY A 214 6.99 -22.77 22.42
C GLY A 214 5.66 -22.02 22.37
N GLU A 215 5.42 -21.08 23.29
CA GLU A 215 4.32 -20.12 23.21
C GLU A 215 4.87 -18.71 22.96
N VAL A 216 4.10 -17.87 22.29
CA VAL A 216 4.39 -16.43 22.24
C VAL A 216 3.28 -15.72 22.98
N THR A 217 3.61 -15.18 24.13
CA THR A 217 2.67 -14.43 24.96
C THR A 217 2.52 -12.99 24.49
N LEU A 218 1.43 -12.33 24.88
CA LEU A 218 1.18 -10.92 24.60
C LEU A 218 2.34 -10.01 25.07
N PRO A 219 2.93 -10.19 26.27
CA PRO A 219 4.14 -9.50 26.70
C PRO A 219 5.38 -9.73 25.82
N GLU A 220 5.61 -10.98 25.42
CA GLU A 220 6.75 -11.38 24.58
C GLU A 220 6.65 -10.77 23.19
N ALA A 221 5.46 -10.87 22.57
CA ALA A 221 5.18 -10.20 21.30
C ALA A 221 5.41 -8.69 21.41
N TYR A 222 4.96 -8.06 22.51
CA TYR A 222 5.22 -6.64 22.75
C TYR A 222 6.72 -6.33 22.83
N GLN A 223 7.45 -7.01 23.71
CA GLN A 223 8.86 -6.74 23.95
C GLN A 223 9.68 -6.86 22.65
N PHE A 224 9.41 -7.88 21.86
CA PHE A 224 10.03 -8.07 20.56
C PHE A 224 9.70 -6.93 19.59
N VAL A 225 8.41 -6.63 19.39
CA VAL A 225 7.97 -5.57 18.46
C VAL A 225 8.51 -4.22 18.86
N TYR A 226 8.55 -3.91 20.15
CA TYR A 226 9.09 -2.66 20.66
C TYR A 226 10.59 -2.54 20.35
N GLY A 227 11.38 -3.58 20.65
CA GLY A 227 12.82 -3.59 20.37
C GLY A 227 13.12 -3.41 18.88
N GLU A 228 12.49 -4.23 18.05
CA GLU A 228 12.73 -4.24 16.60
C GLU A 228 12.18 -3.01 15.88
N THR A 229 11.01 -2.49 16.27
CA THR A 229 10.48 -1.28 15.63
C THR A 229 11.31 -0.05 15.99
N VAL A 230 11.75 0.05 17.25
CA VAL A 230 12.64 1.14 17.68
C VAL A 230 13.97 1.03 16.95
N PHE A 231 14.52 -0.17 16.74
CA PHE A 231 15.78 -0.41 16.02
C PHE A 231 15.66 -0.18 14.50
N GLY A 232 14.61 -0.73 13.86
CA GLY A 232 14.37 -0.63 12.42
C GLY A 232 14.04 0.79 11.94
N THR A 233 13.59 1.68 12.82
CA THR A 233 13.30 3.08 12.50
C THR A 233 14.37 4.08 12.97
N GLN A 234 15.55 3.61 13.41
CA GLN A 234 16.65 4.49 13.87
C GLN A 234 17.28 5.31 12.72
N ASN A 235 17.24 4.79 11.50
CA ASN A 235 17.86 5.40 10.31
C ASN A 235 16.85 6.05 9.35
N THR A 236 15.57 6.09 9.70
CA THR A 236 14.56 6.86 8.95
C THR A 236 14.47 8.28 9.52
N GLU A 237 13.97 9.25 8.75
CA GLU A 237 13.89 10.66 9.21
C GLU A 237 13.04 10.86 10.49
N ARG A 238 12.29 9.83 10.94
CA ARG A 238 11.47 9.83 12.16
C ARG A 238 11.39 8.42 12.77
N THR A 239 11.89 8.25 14.00
CA THR A 239 11.72 7.05 14.83
C THR A 239 10.24 6.78 15.14
N GLN A 240 9.82 5.52 15.11
CA GLN A 240 8.50 5.07 15.57
C GLN A 240 8.62 4.36 16.91
N THR A 241 7.72 4.71 17.84
CA THR A 241 7.62 4.06 19.15
C THR A 241 6.24 3.38 19.27
N PRO A 242 6.15 2.06 19.07
CA PRO A 242 4.93 1.30 19.35
C PRO A 242 4.40 1.54 20.76
N ARG A 243 3.07 1.68 20.92
CA ARG A 243 2.41 2.00 22.19
C ARG A 243 1.45 0.90 22.62
N PHE A 244 1.39 0.71 23.93
CA PHE A 244 0.72 -0.42 24.56
C PHE A 244 -0.07 0.06 25.77
N ASP A 245 -1.31 -0.39 25.87
CA ASP A 245 -2.21 -0.12 26.98
C ASP A 245 -2.89 -1.41 27.43
N PHE A 246 -2.92 -1.61 28.74
CA PHE A 246 -3.47 -2.82 29.36
C PHE A 246 -4.48 -2.41 30.43
N ASP A 247 -5.74 -2.77 30.21
CA ASP A 247 -6.76 -2.87 31.27
C ASP A 247 -7.15 -4.35 31.41
N LEU A 248 -6.13 -5.18 31.68
CA LEU A 248 -6.30 -6.61 31.96
C LEU A 248 -6.20 -6.84 33.46
N VAL A 249 -7.22 -7.49 34.02
CA VAL A 249 -7.29 -7.87 35.43
C VAL A 249 -7.31 -9.40 35.50
N GLY A 250 -6.48 -9.97 36.37
CA GLY A 250 -6.27 -11.42 36.50
C GLY A 250 -4.81 -11.78 36.21
N ALA A 251 -4.19 -12.57 37.10
CA ALA A 251 -2.78 -12.89 37.03
C ALA A 251 -2.53 -14.04 36.03
N GLY A 252 -2.19 -13.70 34.78
CA GLY A 252 -1.74 -14.64 33.77
C GLY A 252 -1.26 -13.97 32.48
N SER A 253 -0.23 -14.54 31.85
CA SER A 253 0.23 -14.14 30.51
C SER A 253 -0.66 -14.78 29.44
N ILE A 254 -1.27 -13.98 28.56
CA ILE A 254 -2.13 -14.48 27.49
C ILE A 254 -1.25 -14.98 26.34
N ALA A 255 -1.32 -16.27 26.02
CA ALA A 255 -0.68 -16.84 24.84
C ALA A 255 -1.42 -16.37 23.57
N LEU A 256 -0.69 -15.76 22.63
CA LEU A 256 -1.24 -15.36 21.33
C LEU A 256 -1.13 -16.51 20.33
N THR A 257 0.03 -17.16 20.29
CA THR A 257 0.31 -18.31 19.43
C THR A 257 1.01 -19.43 20.18
N GLN A 258 0.67 -20.67 19.83
CA GLN A 258 1.36 -21.89 20.27
C GLN A 258 2.09 -22.50 19.07
N LEU A 259 3.41 -22.58 19.19
CA LEU A 259 4.35 -23.00 18.15
C LEU A 259 4.76 -24.47 18.30
N GLU A 260 4.47 -25.10 19.43
CA GLU A 260 4.63 -26.54 19.62
C GLU A 260 3.76 -27.38 18.67
N ASP A 261 2.63 -26.84 18.24
CA ASP A 261 1.80 -27.40 17.17
C ASP A 261 2.42 -27.25 15.77
N ALA A 262 3.47 -26.44 15.64
CA ALA A 262 4.16 -26.29 14.38
C ALA A 262 4.81 -27.60 13.98
N THR A 263 4.23 -28.24 12.98
CA THR A 263 4.76 -29.50 12.46
C THR A 263 6.04 -29.32 11.62
N ALA A 264 6.61 -28.13 11.51
CA ALA A 264 7.86 -27.88 10.81
C ALA A 264 8.50 -26.59 11.34
N LYS A 265 9.84 -26.53 11.39
CA LYS A 265 10.57 -25.34 11.85
C LYS A 265 11.76 -25.02 10.95
N LEU A 266 12.03 -23.74 10.75
CA LEU A 266 13.30 -23.24 10.23
C LEU A 266 14.15 -22.73 11.40
N ASN A 267 15.37 -23.21 11.51
CA ASN A 267 16.26 -22.92 12.63
C ASN A 267 17.44 -22.06 12.15
N LEU A 268 17.66 -20.93 12.81
CA LEU A 268 18.79 -20.04 12.61
C LEU A 268 19.71 -20.18 13.82
N LEU A 269 21.01 -20.40 13.59
CA LEU A 269 21.97 -20.61 14.67
C LEU A 269 22.52 -19.31 15.25
N GLY A 270 22.24 -18.15 14.62
CA GLY A 270 22.82 -16.87 15.00
C GLY A 270 24.21 -16.61 14.41
N ASP A 271 24.62 -17.40 13.42
CA ASP A 271 25.92 -17.34 12.74
C ASP A 271 25.86 -16.62 11.39
N LEU A 272 24.69 -16.11 11.01
CA LEU A 272 24.45 -15.46 9.73
C LEU A 272 24.46 -13.94 9.91
N SER A 273 25.29 -13.20 9.17
CA SER A 273 25.27 -11.73 9.28
C SER A 273 24.10 -11.10 8.53
N GLY A 274 23.45 -10.11 9.14
CA GLY A 274 22.42 -9.29 8.51
C GLY A 274 21.05 -9.93 8.44
N THR A 275 20.18 -9.33 7.63
CA THR A 275 18.75 -9.62 7.63
C THR A 275 18.35 -10.54 6.48
N TYR A 276 17.54 -11.56 6.78
CA TYR A 276 17.08 -12.58 5.86
C TYR A 276 15.56 -12.58 5.74
N SER A 277 15.07 -12.58 4.51
CA SER A 277 13.63 -12.74 4.23
C SER A 277 13.31 -14.18 3.87
N VAL A 278 12.28 -14.74 4.49
CA VAL A 278 11.81 -16.12 4.31
C VAL A 278 10.52 -16.12 3.49
N TRP A 279 10.48 -16.93 2.44
CA TRP A 279 9.39 -17.01 1.48
C TRP A 279 8.91 -18.45 1.32
N ASP A 280 7.61 -18.71 1.49
CA ASP A 280 6.98 -19.98 1.19
C ASP A 280 6.68 -20.04 -0.32
N ALA A 281 7.50 -20.79 -1.05
CA ALA A 281 7.35 -20.97 -2.49
C ALA A 281 6.09 -21.75 -2.85
N SER A 282 5.74 -22.76 -2.05
CA SER A 282 4.58 -23.62 -2.29
C SER A 282 3.27 -22.82 -2.24
N ARG A 283 3.21 -21.80 -1.39
CA ARG A 283 2.03 -20.94 -1.19
C ARG A 283 2.20 -19.56 -1.80
N ARG A 284 3.36 -19.28 -2.39
CA ARG A 284 3.76 -18.00 -2.99
C ARG A 284 3.59 -16.85 -2.02
N ARG A 285 4.15 -16.97 -0.82
CA ARG A 285 3.91 -16.00 0.25
C ARG A 285 5.18 -15.62 0.98
N TYR A 286 5.23 -14.36 1.37
CA TYR A 286 6.19 -13.89 2.37
C TYR A 286 5.85 -14.48 3.75
N VAL A 287 6.86 -14.93 4.48
CA VAL A 287 6.69 -15.54 5.81
C VAL A 287 7.17 -14.56 6.88
N ALA A 288 8.47 -14.31 6.94
CA ALA A 288 9.10 -13.53 8.00
C ALA A 288 10.39 -12.87 7.51
N GLU A 289 10.78 -11.80 8.20
CA GLU A 289 12.16 -11.32 8.19
C GLU A 289 12.79 -11.69 9.50
N VAL A 290 14.04 -12.13 9.44
CA VAL A 290 14.80 -12.55 10.60
C VAL A 290 16.20 -11.98 10.52
N ASP A 291 16.68 -11.47 11.65
CA ASP A 291 18.08 -11.18 11.84
C ASP A 291 18.83 -12.50 12.00
N GLY A 292 19.72 -12.79 11.07
CA GLY A 292 20.50 -14.02 11.06
C GLY A 292 21.54 -14.09 12.18
N SER A 293 21.83 -12.98 12.85
CA SER A 293 22.87 -12.89 13.89
C SER A 293 22.38 -13.36 15.26
N HIS A 294 21.08 -13.63 15.37
CA HIS A 294 20.46 -14.16 16.57
C HIS A 294 19.94 -15.58 16.32
N ALA A 295 20.15 -16.46 17.30
CA ALA A 295 19.63 -17.81 17.24
C ALA A 295 18.11 -17.80 17.42
N LEU A 296 17.39 -18.35 16.45
CA LEU A 296 15.93 -18.29 16.38
C LEU A 296 15.34 -19.55 15.73
N GLN A 297 14.17 -19.99 16.20
CA GLN A 297 13.34 -20.96 15.50
C GLN A 297 12.06 -20.30 14.98
N LEU A 298 11.86 -20.36 13.67
CA LEU A 298 10.62 -19.96 13.02
C LEU A 298 9.71 -21.17 12.84
N ALA A 299 8.50 -21.09 13.36
CA ALA A 299 7.43 -22.03 13.04
C ALA A 299 6.99 -21.85 11.58
N VAL A 300 7.00 -22.94 10.80
CA VAL A 300 6.61 -22.93 9.39
C VAL A 300 5.67 -24.08 9.05
N ARG A 301 5.07 -24.06 7.86
CA ARG A 301 4.35 -25.22 7.32
C ARG A 301 5.34 -26.16 6.64
N PRO A 302 4.99 -27.44 6.45
CA PRO A 302 5.65 -28.23 5.44
C PRO A 302 5.50 -27.57 4.06
N GLY A 303 6.61 -27.44 3.33
CA GLY A 303 6.67 -26.74 2.07
C GLY A 303 8.10 -26.42 1.64
N THR A 304 8.21 -25.79 0.47
CA THR A 304 9.46 -25.27 -0.06
C THR A 304 9.61 -23.81 0.34
N TYR A 305 10.76 -23.46 0.90
CA TYR A 305 11.08 -22.11 1.34
C TYR A 305 12.28 -21.56 0.57
N TYR A 306 12.21 -20.29 0.18
CA TYR A 306 13.38 -19.52 -0.24
C TYR A 306 13.75 -18.53 0.85
N VAL A 307 15.03 -18.49 1.18
CA VAL A 307 15.60 -17.54 2.14
C VAL A 307 16.52 -16.60 1.37
N HIS A 308 16.28 -15.30 1.47
CA HIS A 308 17.02 -14.29 0.74
C HIS A 308 17.73 -13.33 1.68
N LYS A 309 19.00 -13.07 1.41
CA LYS A 309 19.73 -11.89 1.92
C LYS A 309 19.92 -10.91 0.77
N ARG A 310 19.39 -9.70 0.93
CA ARG A 310 19.49 -8.66 -0.09
C ARG A 310 20.83 -7.92 0.04
N LEU A 311 21.51 -7.72 -1.08
CA LEU A 311 22.78 -7.01 -1.16
C LEU A 311 22.73 -5.95 -2.28
N PRO A 312 23.60 -4.93 -2.28
CA PRO A 312 23.63 -3.93 -3.35
C PRO A 312 23.95 -4.57 -4.72
N GLY A 313 22.90 -4.83 -5.53
CA GLY A 313 23.00 -5.32 -6.90
C GLY A 313 22.73 -6.82 -7.12
N TRP A 314 22.66 -7.64 -6.07
CA TRP A 314 22.30 -9.06 -6.16
C TRP A 314 21.58 -9.54 -4.88
N VAL A 315 21.08 -10.77 -4.91
CA VAL A 315 20.42 -11.41 -3.77
C VAL A 315 21.12 -12.74 -3.52
N ASP A 316 21.55 -12.99 -2.30
CA ASP A 316 21.96 -14.32 -1.89
C ASP A 316 20.70 -15.13 -1.57
N GLU A 317 20.48 -16.22 -2.29
CA GLU A 317 19.29 -17.07 -2.21
C GLU A 317 19.67 -18.50 -1.81
N ALA A 318 18.94 -19.06 -0.84
CA ALA A 318 19.00 -20.46 -0.44
C ALA A 318 17.60 -21.09 -0.49
N ARG A 319 17.50 -22.36 -0.87
CA ARG A 319 16.25 -23.11 -0.95
C ARG A 319 16.21 -24.24 0.08
N TYR A 320 15.15 -24.28 0.88
CA TYR A 320 14.91 -25.30 1.89
C TYR A 320 13.58 -26.01 1.67
N ASP A 321 13.62 -27.32 1.44
CA ASP A 321 12.42 -28.16 1.44
C ASP A 321 12.21 -28.70 2.87
N VAL A 322 11.15 -28.25 3.54
CA VAL A 322 10.85 -28.60 4.94
C VAL A 322 9.65 -29.54 4.99
N ARG A 323 9.83 -30.71 5.61
CA ARG A 323 8.81 -31.75 5.76
C ARG A 323 8.12 -31.65 7.12
N ARG A 324 7.02 -32.38 7.24
CA ARG A 324 6.33 -32.56 8.52
C ARG A 324 7.25 -33.28 9.53
N GLY A 325 7.28 -32.79 10.76
CA GLY A 325 8.16 -33.18 11.87
C GLY A 325 9.59 -32.65 11.77
N GLU A 326 9.93 -31.89 10.73
CA GLU A 326 11.31 -31.54 10.44
C GLU A 326 11.70 -30.16 10.97
N VAL A 327 12.90 -30.08 11.55
CA VAL A 327 13.58 -28.82 11.84
C VAL A 327 14.72 -28.67 10.84
N ARG A 328 14.64 -27.66 9.97
CA ARG A 328 15.69 -27.37 8.98
C ARG A 328 16.52 -26.17 9.42
N THR A 329 17.81 -26.42 9.64
CA THR A 329 18.77 -25.37 9.98
C THR A 329 19.23 -24.65 8.72
N LEU A 330 19.22 -23.32 8.76
CA LEU A 330 19.78 -22.46 7.72
C LEU A 330 21.30 -22.43 7.87
N ALA A 331 22.04 -22.65 6.79
CA ALA A 331 23.49 -22.59 6.76
C ALA A 331 23.98 -21.59 5.71
N LEU A 332 25.08 -20.89 6.01
CA LEU A 332 25.66 -19.89 5.09
C LEU A 332 26.07 -20.51 3.75
N GLU A 333 26.51 -21.77 3.78
CA GLU A 333 26.96 -22.54 2.61
C GLU A 333 25.82 -22.89 1.63
N ASP A 334 24.57 -22.81 2.06
CA ASP A 334 23.40 -23.08 1.21
C ASP A 334 23.04 -21.88 0.30
N PHE A 335 23.63 -20.71 0.53
CA PHE A 335 23.31 -19.48 -0.19
C PHE A 335 24.12 -19.34 -1.48
N THR A 336 23.43 -18.93 -2.54
CA THR A 336 24.02 -18.63 -3.85
C THR A 336 23.61 -17.24 -4.32
N SER A 337 24.55 -16.46 -4.84
CA SER A 337 24.27 -15.11 -5.33
C SER A 337 23.57 -15.16 -6.69
N VAL A 338 22.35 -14.66 -6.76
CA VAL A 338 21.56 -14.54 -7.99
C VAL A 338 21.29 -13.06 -8.30
N PRO A 339 21.27 -12.67 -9.59
CA PRO A 339 20.78 -11.35 -9.97
C PRO A 339 19.34 -11.17 -9.48
N TYR A 340 18.97 -9.95 -9.07
CA TYR A 340 17.59 -9.63 -8.65
C TYR A 340 16.53 -10.13 -9.63
N GLU A 341 16.88 -10.16 -10.92
CA GLU A 341 15.97 -10.55 -11.99
C GLU A 341 15.58 -12.02 -12.02
N GLN A 342 16.39 -12.89 -11.40
CA GLN A 342 16.28 -14.34 -11.42
C GLN A 342 15.80 -14.92 -10.08
N THR A 343 15.46 -14.07 -9.11
CA THR A 343 14.97 -14.48 -7.79
C THR A 343 13.63 -15.22 -7.88
N ALA A 344 13.49 -16.32 -7.14
CA ALA A 344 12.28 -17.16 -7.19
C ALA A 344 11.00 -16.44 -6.71
N SER A 345 11.15 -15.37 -5.90
CA SER A 345 10.05 -14.53 -5.39
C SER A 345 9.48 -13.52 -6.40
N ARG A 346 10.13 -13.32 -7.56
CA ARG A 346 9.78 -12.26 -8.53
C ARG A 346 8.46 -12.51 -9.27
N GLY A 347 7.92 -13.73 -9.24
CA GLY A 347 6.68 -14.11 -9.91
C GLY A 347 5.38 -13.48 -9.38
N GLU A 348 5.39 -12.85 -8.20
CA GLU A 348 4.18 -12.19 -7.62
C GLU A 348 4.35 -10.72 -7.22
N LEU A 349 5.55 -10.29 -6.80
CA LEU A 349 5.85 -8.86 -6.65
C LEU A 349 5.58 -8.12 -7.97
N GLU A 350 5.88 -8.72 -9.12
CA GLU A 350 5.64 -8.13 -10.42
C GLU A 350 4.15 -8.08 -10.82
N LYS A 351 3.26 -8.87 -10.19
CA LYS A 351 1.80 -8.85 -10.42
C LYS A 351 1.06 -7.89 -9.49
N GLN A 352 1.48 -7.79 -8.22
CA GLN A 352 0.92 -6.81 -7.28
C GLN A 352 1.47 -5.40 -7.53
N VAL A 353 2.76 -5.25 -7.89
CA VAL A 353 3.36 -3.97 -8.31
C VAL A 353 2.93 -3.56 -9.72
N ARG A 354 2.54 -4.49 -10.60
CA ARG A 354 1.97 -4.11 -11.93
C ARG A 354 0.65 -3.37 -11.81
N ARG A 355 -0.15 -3.61 -10.77
CA ARG A 355 -1.40 -2.86 -10.54
C ARG A 355 -1.15 -1.45 -9.99
N SER A 356 -0.04 -1.22 -9.28
CA SER A 356 0.40 0.11 -8.82
C SER A 356 1.26 0.87 -9.85
N ARG A 357 1.46 0.31 -11.05
CA ARG A 357 2.11 0.95 -12.21
C ARG A 357 1.13 1.42 -13.28
N LEU A 358 -0.15 1.56 -12.98
CA LEU A 358 -1.01 2.32 -13.88
C LEU A 358 -0.52 3.76 -13.86
N PRO A 359 -0.11 4.33 -15.02
CA PRO A 359 0.42 5.67 -15.01
C PRO A 359 -0.67 6.63 -14.54
N ALA A 360 -0.32 7.49 -13.58
CA ALA A 360 -1.26 8.43 -13.00
C ALA A 360 -1.78 9.36 -14.10
N LEU A 361 -3.09 9.29 -14.35
CA LEU A 361 -3.75 10.08 -15.36
C LEU A 361 -3.96 11.50 -14.83
N SER A 362 -3.64 12.48 -15.66
CA SER A 362 -3.96 13.86 -15.41
C SER A 362 -4.56 14.47 -16.66
N VAL A 363 -5.72 15.10 -16.51
CA VAL A 363 -6.44 15.76 -17.59
C VAL A 363 -6.21 17.26 -17.46
N ARG A 364 -5.81 17.91 -18.56
CA ARG A 364 -5.53 19.34 -18.63
C ARG A 364 -6.40 20.00 -19.68
N GLY A 365 -6.95 21.17 -19.35
CA GLY A 365 -7.43 22.12 -20.35
C GLY A 365 -6.28 22.97 -20.86
N LEU A 366 -6.22 23.20 -22.17
CA LEU A 366 -5.20 23.97 -22.85
C LEU A 366 -5.84 25.22 -23.48
N VAL A 367 -5.20 26.37 -23.34
CA VAL A 367 -5.56 27.60 -24.05
C VAL A 367 -4.30 28.37 -24.41
N GLY A 368 -4.24 28.93 -25.61
CA GLY A 368 -3.06 29.68 -26.01
C GLY A 368 -3.06 30.16 -27.44
N THR A 369 -1.87 30.30 -28.01
CA THR A 369 -1.68 30.81 -29.38
C THR A 369 -0.73 29.92 -30.17
N ARG A 370 -0.99 29.83 -31.47
CA ARG A 370 -0.16 29.09 -32.44
C ARG A 370 0.24 30.02 -33.56
N GLY A 371 1.51 29.96 -33.97
CA GLY A 371 1.99 30.73 -35.10
C GLY A 371 3.40 30.35 -35.54
N PHE A 372 3.78 30.84 -36.72
CA PHE A 372 5.11 30.67 -37.27
C PHE A 372 6.05 31.76 -36.75
N GLY A 373 7.36 31.48 -36.78
CA GLY A 373 8.37 32.46 -36.38
C GLY A 373 8.26 33.75 -37.21
N PRO A 374 8.47 34.94 -36.62
CA PRO A 374 8.23 36.22 -37.27
C PRO A 374 9.08 36.48 -38.53
N LYS A 375 10.20 35.78 -38.69
CA LYS A 375 11.09 35.85 -39.86
C LYS A 375 10.80 34.78 -40.93
N SER A 376 9.75 33.97 -40.75
CA SER A 376 9.36 32.93 -41.71
C SER A 376 8.44 33.51 -42.78
N GLU A 377 8.70 33.20 -44.06
CA GLU A 377 7.76 33.50 -45.16
C GLU A 377 6.35 32.96 -44.88
N MET A 378 6.24 31.85 -44.13
CA MET A 378 4.94 31.29 -43.76
C MET A 378 4.18 32.11 -42.71
N ASN A 379 4.87 32.92 -41.90
CA ASN A 379 4.18 33.84 -41.00
C ASN A 379 3.50 34.99 -41.77
N ALA A 380 4.11 35.43 -42.88
CA ALA A 380 3.59 36.52 -43.70
C ALA A 380 2.53 36.06 -44.72
N SER A 381 2.67 34.84 -45.25
CA SER A 381 1.94 34.42 -46.44
C SER A 381 1.25 33.06 -46.33
N TYR A 382 1.27 32.39 -45.17
CA TYR A 382 0.62 31.08 -45.00
C TYR A 382 -0.56 31.09 -44.01
N ILE A 383 -0.31 31.16 -42.71
CA ILE A 383 -1.35 31.16 -41.67
C ILE A 383 -0.96 32.21 -40.63
N PRO A 384 -1.83 33.19 -40.32
CA PRO A 384 -1.54 34.15 -39.27
C PRO A 384 -1.56 33.47 -37.90
N ARG A 385 -0.89 34.10 -36.92
CA ARG A 385 -0.98 33.65 -35.53
C ARG A 385 -2.43 33.71 -35.06
N HIS A 386 -2.91 32.64 -34.44
CA HIS A 386 -4.29 32.53 -34.00
C HIS A 386 -4.41 31.81 -32.65
N GLY A 387 -5.57 31.92 -32.02
CA GLY A 387 -5.87 31.27 -30.75
C GLY A 387 -6.11 29.76 -30.93
N VAL A 388 -5.72 28.98 -29.93
CA VAL A 388 -5.95 27.54 -29.85
C VAL A 388 -6.49 27.16 -28.48
N VAL A 389 -7.37 26.16 -28.45
CA VAL A 389 -7.89 25.52 -27.24
C VAL A 389 -7.82 24.01 -27.39
N GLY A 390 -7.73 23.29 -26.28
CA GLY A 390 -7.65 21.84 -26.35
C GLY A 390 -7.67 21.14 -25.00
N ALA A 391 -7.43 19.84 -25.04
CA ALA A 391 -7.28 19.00 -23.88
C ALA A 391 -6.04 18.09 -24.02
N GLU A 392 -5.36 17.86 -22.91
CA GLU A 392 -4.26 16.90 -22.81
C GLU A 392 -4.56 15.84 -21.74
N PHE A 393 -4.30 14.58 -22.09
CA PHE A 393 -4.32 13.44 -21.19
C PHE A 393 -2.87 13.00 -20.98
N ARG A 394 -2.32 13.27 -19.78
CA ARG A 394 -0.92 13.00 -19.44
C ARG A 394 -0.84 11.90 -18.38
N PHE A 395 0.04 10.94 -18.66
CA PHE A 395 0.26 9.73 -17.92
C PHE A 395 1.68 9.77 -17.32
N HIS A 396 1.77 9.86 -16.00
CA HIS A 396 3.06 9.85 -15.29
C HIS A 396 3.37 8.46 -14.78
N HIS A 397 4.59 7.97 -15.02
CA HIS A 397 5.01 6.71 -14.42
C HIS A 397 5.26 6.91 -12.91
N PRO A 398 4.64 6.14 -12.00
CA PRO A 398 4.73 6.40 -10.55
C PRO A 398 6.15 6.26 -9.98
N ALA A 399 6.95 5.38 -10.58
CA ALA A 399 8.32 5.07 -10.13
C ALA A 399 9.40 5.64 -11.06
N SER A 400 9.08 6.61 -11.92
CA SER A 400 10.06 7.19 -12.85
C SER A 400 9.73 8.65 -13.16
N ILE A 401 10.75 9.41 -13.53
CA ILE A 401 10.60 10.78 -14.05
C ILE A 401 9.95 10.84 -15.44
N THR A 402 9.66 9.69 -16.05
CA THR A 402 9.09 9.60 -17.41
C THR A 402 7.58 9.85 -17.43
N TRP A 403 7.13 10.47 -18.52
CA TRP A 403 5.70 10.69 -18.80
C TRP A 403 5.42 10.54 -20.29
N TRP A 404 4.17 10.24 -20.62
CA TRP A 404 3.67 10.37 -21.98
C TRP A 404 2.31 11.06 -21.97
N SER A 405 1.93 11.67 -23.09
CA SER A 405 0.63 12.31 -23.23
C SER A 405 0.07 12.18 -24.62
N PHE A 406 -1.23 12.36 -24.69
CA PHE A 406 -1.98 12.57 -25.90
C PHE A 406 -2.77 13.86 -25.78
N ASP A 407 -2.74 14.70 -26.81
CA ASP A 407 -3.54 15.93 -26.85
C ASP A 407 -4.33 16.09 -28.15
N LEU A 408 -5.40 16.87 -28.02
CA LEU A 408 -6.30 17.30 -29.07
C LEU A 408 -6.45 18.81 -28.96
N MET A 409 -6.21 19.53 -30.05
CA MET A 409 -6.36 20.97 -30.11
C MET A 409 -7.11 21.39 -31.37
N ALA A 410 -7.87 22.47 -31.25
CA ALA A 410 -8.49 23.18 -32.36
C ALA A 410 -8.36 24.68 -32.12
N GLY A 411 -8.33 25.45 -33.20
CA GLY A 411 -8.15 26.88 -33.09
C GLY A 411 -8.49 27.61 -34.37
N GLY A 412 -8.48 28.93 -34.26
CA GLY A 412 -8.74 29.82 -35.37
C GLY A 412 -8.84 31.26 -34.93
N GLY A 413 -8.98 32.13 -35.91
CA GLY A 413 -9.14 33.56 -35.67
C GLY A 413 -8.93 34.38 -36.93
N PRO A 414 -9.43 35.63 -36.95
CA PRO A 414 -9.15 36.55 -38.04
C PRO A 414 -7.68 36.95 -38.04
N GLY A 415 -7.14 37.24 -39.22
CA GLY A 415 -5.81 37.79 -39.38
C GLY A 415 -5.59 38.30 -40.79
N THR A 416 -4.40 38.84 -41.04
CA THR A 416 -4.01 39.34 -42.36
C THR A 416 -2.80 38.58 -42.88
N LEU A 417 -2.76 38.38 -44.20
CA LEU A 417 -1.62 37.82 -44.90
C LEU A 417 -1.24 38.76 -46.04
N THR A 418 0.06 38.89 -46.29
CA THR A 418 0.58 39.72 -47.37
C THR A 418 1.22 38.83 -48.43
N PHE A 419 0.79 39.04 -49.68
CA PHE A 419 1.27 38.32 -50.85
C PHE A 419 1.95 39.29 -51.80
N ALA A 420 3.01 38.84 -52.47
CA ALA A 420 3.79 39.69 -53.38
C ALA A 420 2.95 40.26 -54.54
N GLU A 421 2.03 39.46 -55.09
CA GLU A 421 1.22 39.85 -56.27
C GLU A 421 -0.20 40.31 -55.89
N LEU A 422 -0.75 39.81 -54.78
CA LEU A 422 -2.13 40.09 -54.38
C LEU A 422 -2.23 41.20 -53.33
N GLY A 423 -1.12 41.61 -52.71
CA GLY A 423 -1.13 42.56 -51.59
C GLY A 423 -1.66 41.94 -50.30
N THR A 424 -2.10 42.77 -49.37
CA THR A 424 -2.64 42.29 -48.08
C THR A 424 -4.09 41.83 -48.22
N ARG A 425 -4.41 40.68 -47.61
CA ARG A 425 -5.74 40.09 -47.57
C ARG A 425 -6.13 39.69 -46.15
N GLU A 426 -7.39 39.89 -45.83
CA GLU A 426 -7.99 39.38 -44.60
C GLU A 426 -8.37 37.92 -44.76
N VAL A 427 -8.01 37.12 -43.76
CA VAL A 427 -8.27 35.68 -43.74
C VAL A 427 -8.79 35.25 -42.37
N ILE A 428 -9.62 34.21 -42.37
CA ILE A 428 -9.98 33.45 -41.17
C ILE A 428 -9.10 32.22 -41.13
N ALA A 429 -8.18 32.17 -40.17
CA ALA A 429 -7.34 31.01 -39.92
C ALA A 429 -8.09 29.95 -39.14
N GLN A 430 -7.78 28.69 -39.43
CA GLN A 430 -8.27 27.51 -38.73
C GLN A 430 -7.11 26.54 -38.54
N SER A 431 -7.07 25.86 -37.41
CA SER A 431 -6.19 24.72 -37.22
C SER A 431 -6.82 23.66 -36.35
N TRP A 432 -6.35 22.43 -36.55
CA TRP A 432 -6.59 21.32 -35.64
C TRP A 432 -5.31 20.51 -35.52
N SER A 433 -5.12 19.85 -34.40
CA SER A 433 -4.01 18.93 -34.23
C SER A 433 -4.30 17.87 -33.19
N THR A 434 -3.63 16.74 -33.39
CA THR A 434 -3.52 15.69 -32.39
C THR A 434 -2.08 15.25 -32.27
N ALA A 435 -1.61 14.98 -31.06
CA ALA A 435 -0.22 14.61 -30.87
C ALA A 435 -0.01 13.60 -29.76
N LEU A 436 1.05 12.82 -29.93
CA LEU A 436 1.65 11.99 -28.90
C LEU A 436 2.95 12.64 -28.45
N THR A 437 3.14 12.74 -27.13
CA THR A 437 4.36 13.30 -26.54
C THR A 437 4.92 12.33 -25.52
N GLY A 438 6.23 12.13 -25.50
CA GLY A 438 6.92 11.31 -24.50
C GLY A 438 8.16 12.02 -23.99
N GLY A 439 8.39 12.02 -22.68
CA GLY A 439 9.44 12.83 -22.09
C GLY A 439 9.80 12.49 -20.66
N ILE A 440 10.62 13.35 -20.08
CA ILE A 440 11.06 13.33 -18.68
C ILE A 440 10.62 14.60 -17.96
N ALA A 441 10.45 14.54 -16.65
CA ALA A 441 10.05 15.65 -15.81
C ALA A 441 10.78 15.60 -14.47
N THR A 442 10.98 16.74 -13.83
CA THR A 442 11.54 16.78 -12.48
C THR A 442 10.67 16.02 -11.48
N GLU A 443 11.27 15.64 -10.35
CA GLU A 443 10.60 14.97 -9.23
C GLU A 443 9.32 15.71 -8.79
N PRO A 444 8.36 15.01 -8.14
CA PRO A 444 7.11 15.61 -7.67
C PRO A 444 7.35 16.62 -6.53
N ARG A 445 7.67 17.87 -6.88
CA ARG A 445 7.75 19.02 -5.97
C ARG A 445 6.67 20.05 -6.34
N LEU A 446 6.52 21.09 -5.51
CA LEU A 446 5.61 22.20 -5.76
C LEU A 446 5.87 22.88 -7.12
N PHE A 447 7.14 23.02 -7.49
CA PHE A 447 7.58 23.49 -8.80
C PHE A 447 8.09 22.33 -9.63
N ARG A 448 7.61 22.20 -10.85
CA ARG A 448 8.04 21.13 -11.77
C ARG A 448 8.31 21.67 -13.16
N ALA A 449 9.21 20.99 -13.85
CA ALA A 449 9.49 21.22 -15.26
C ALA A 449 9.60 19.88 -15.99
N GLY A 450 9.31 19.89 -17.28
CA GLY A 450 9.46 18.71 -18.12
C GLY A 450 9.75 19.04 -19.57
N VAL A 451 10.33 18.06 -20.26
CA VAL A 451 10.68 18.13 -21.67
C VAL A 451 10.41 16.79 -22.34
N GLY A 452 9.92 16.81 -23.57
CA GLY A 452 9.61 15.59 -24.32
C GLY A 452 9.65 15.75 -25.82
N GLY A 453 9.86 14.64 -26.52
CA GLY A 453 9.69 14.55 -27.96
C GLY A 453 8.20 14.46 -28.31
N ARG A 454 7.80 15.18 -29.35
CA ARG A 454 6.41 15.32 -29.81
C ARG A 454 6.28 14.84 -31.26
N ALA A 455 5.26 14.03 -31.53
CA ALA A 455 4.83 13.68 -32.88
C ALA A 455 3.40 14.16 -33.07
N GLU A 456 3.22 15.17 -33.93
CA GLU A 456 1.93 15.84 -34.13
C GLU A 456 1.41 15.64 -35.55
N LEU A 457 0.13 15.31 -35.67
CA LEU A 457 -0.64 15.44 -36.89
C LEU A 457 -1.36 16.78 -36.84
N ILE A 458 -1.13 17.63 -37.84
CA ILE A 458 -1.62 19.00 -37.83
C ILE A 458 -2.25 19.37 -39.16
N GLY A 459 -3.42 20.00 -39.09
CA GLY A 459 -4.11 20.59 -40.22
C GLY A 459 -4.24 22.09 -40.08
N PHE A 460 -4.07 22.80 -41.18
CA PHE A 460 -4.30 24.24 -41.28
C PHE A 460 -5.33 24.54 -42.35
N GLY A 461 -6.15 25.56 -42.11
CA GLY A 461 -7.12 26.09 -43.05
C GLY A 461 -7.07 27.61 -43.05
N ARG A 462 -7.31 28.20 -44.22
CA ARG A 462 -7.55 29.64 -44.35
C ARG A 462 -8.67 29.90 -45.33
N THR A 463 -9.59 30.78 -44.95
CA THR A 463 -10.66 31.28 -45.81
C THR A 463 -10.45 32.77 -46.00
N PHE A 464 -10.43 33.23 -47.24
CA PHE A 464 -10.29 34.64 -47.57
C PHE A 464 -11.64 35.34 -47.44
N VAL A 465 -11.66 36.50 -46.79
CA VAL A 465 -12.90 37.22 -46.45
C VAL A 465 -13.56 37.81 -47.70
N ASP A 466 -12.77 38.19 -48.69
CA ASP A 466 -13.24 38.70 -49.99
C ASP A 466 -13.93 37.63 -50.84
N GLY A 467 -13.70 36.34 -50.55
CA GLY A 467 -14.33 35.21 -51.24
C GLY A 467 -13.78 34.93 -52.65
N ASP A 468 -12.88 35.78 -53.16
CA ASP A 468 -12.28 35.68 -54.48
C ASP A 468 -11.30 34.50 -54.60
N ILE A 469 -10.77 34.04 -53.46
CA ILE A 469 -9.81 32.95 -53.38
C ILE A 469 -10.46 31.78 -52.61
N PRO A 470 -10.52 30.57 -53.20
CA PRO A 470 -11.12 29.41 -52.54
C PRO A 470 -10.39 29.09 -51.24
N THR A 471 -11.14 28.57 -50.25
CA THR A 471 -10.57 28.10 -48.98
C THR A 471 -9.44 27.11 -49.22
N GLN A 472 -8.30 27.38 -48.58
CA GLN A 472 -7.12 26.55 -48.73
C GLN A 472 -6.92 25.74 -47.45
N ARG A 473 -6.60 24.46 -47.61
CA ARG A 473 -6.37 23.53 -46.51
C ARG A 473 -5.07 22.78 -46.73
N SER A 474 -4.41 22.45 -45.64
CA SER A 474 -3.23 21.60 -45.65
C SER A 474 -3.21 20.68 -44.45
N PHE A 475 -2.44 19.62 -44.59
CA PHE A 475 -2.20 18.63 -43.56
C PHE A 475 -0.73 18.27 -43.59
N SER A 476 -0.13 18.08 -42.41
CA SER A 476 1.27 17.70 -42.27
C SER A 476 1.49 16.87 -41.02
N ILE A 477 2.60 16.12 -41.04
CA ILE A 477 3.17 15.51 -39.84
C ILE A 477 4.26 16.45 -39.35
N SER A 478 4.29 16.69 -38.05
CA SER A 478 5.20 17.62 -37.41
C SER A 478 5.92 16.94 -36.24
N PRO A 479 7.15 16.43 -36.44
CA PRO A 479 8.03 16.13 -35.33
C PRO A 479 8.41 17.42 -34.60
N GLY A 480 8.52 17.34 -33.28
CA GLY A 480 8.79 18.50 -32.46
C GLY A 480 9.24 18.15 -31.05
N VAL A 481 9.32 19.19 -30.22
CA VAL A 481 9.60 19.09 -28.79
C VAL A 481 8.56 19.87 -28.00
N ARG A 482 8.22 19.37 -26.82
CA ARG A 482 7.40 20.06 -25.82
C ARG A 482 8.27 20.37 -24.61
N GLY A 483 8.24 21.61 -24.15
CA GLY A 483 8.76 22.02 -22.85
C GLY A 483 7.64 22.59 -22.00
N TRP A 484 7.67 22.33 -20.69
CA TRP A 484 6.72 22.93 -19.75
C TRP A 484 7.34 23.20 -18.39
N LEU A 485 6.80 24.19 -17.71
CA LEU A 485 7.12 24.55 -16.34
C LEU A 485 5.84 24.96 -15.61
N GLY A 486 5.68 24.56 -14.36
CA GLY A 486 4.43 24.80 -13.66
C GLY A 486 4.44 24.54 -12.16
N LEU A 487 3.38 25.02 -11.54
CA LEU A 487 3.06 24.81 -10.14
C LEU A 487 2.13 23.60 -10.01
N HIS A 488 2.46 22.69 -9.10
CA HIS A 488 1.70 21.49 -8.80
C HIS A 488 1.38 21.45 -7.32
N HIS A 489 0.11 21.60 -6.97
CA HIS A 489 -0.36 21.52 -5.60
C HIS A 489 -1.45 20.46 -5.49
N GLN A 490 -1.15 19.39 -4.75
CA GLN A 490 -2.04 18.24 -4.58
C GLN A 490 -2.47 17.64 -5.93
N ARG A 491 -3.76 17.77 -6.29
CA ARG A 491 -4.33 17.29 -7.55
C ARG A 491 -4.37 18.36 -8.64
N LEU A 492 -4.13 19.62 -8.30
CA LEU A 492 -4.21 20.74 -9.23
C LEU A 492 -2.83 21.09 -9.79
N SER A 493 -2.81 21.48 -11.05
CA SER A 493 -1.61 21.94 -11.75
C SER A 493 -1.91 23.14 -12.62
N VAL A 494 -0.97 24.06 -12.68
CA VAL A 494 -0.98 25.20 -13.58
C VAL A 494 0.38 25.27 -14.25
N GLU A 495 0.41 25.13 -15.58
CA GLU A 495 1.66 25.03 -16.35
C GLU A 495 1.68 26.02 -17.52
N LEU A 496 2.86 26.59 -17.78
CA LEU A 496 3.20 27.21 -19.04
C LEU A 496 3.85 26.15 -19.93
N VAL A 497 3.34 25.98 -21.14
CA VAL A 497 3.77 24.95 -22.09
C VAL A 497 4.18 25.63 -23.40
N ASN A 498 5.27 25.16 -23.99
CA ASN A 498 5.71 25.54 -25.31
C ASN A 498 5.97 24.30 -26.17
N ASP A 499 5.26 24.23 -27.30
CA ASP A 499 5.48 23.22 -28.33
C ASP A 499 6.21 23.86 -29.50
N LEU A 500 7.32 23.27 -29.93
CA LEU A 500 8.07 23.65 -31.11
C LEU A 500 7.98 22.52 -32.14
N GLY A 501 7.38 22.78 -33.29
CA GLY A 501 7.15 21.78 -34.35
C GLY A 501 7.82 22.15 -35.67
N LEU A 502 8.33 21.15 -36.38
CA LEU A 502 8.92 21.26 -37.70
C LEU A 502 7.99 20.59 -38.72
N MET A 503 7.50 21.32 -39.73
CA MET A 503 6.65 20.66 -40.74
C MET A 503 7.47 19.74 -41.65
N ALA A 504 7.00 18.51 -41.83
CA ALA A 504 7.64 17.54 -42.72
C ALA A 504 7.51 17.92 -44.21
N THR A 505 6.42 18.57 -44.59
CA THR A 505 6.17 19.05 -45.96
C THR A 505 6.84 20.41 -46.18
N GLY A 506 7.75 20.49 -47.16
CA GLY A 506 8.39 21.74 -47.56
C GLY A 506 7.40 22.65 -48.28
N PHE A 507 7.08 23.80 -47.67
CA PHE A 507 6.18 24.80 -48.25
C PHE A 507 6.91 26.03 -48.79
N THR A 508 8.24 26.06 -48.75
CA THR A 508 9.05 27.22 -49.17
C THR A 508 9.75 26.95 -50.50
N ARG A 509 9.89 28.01 -51.31
CA ARG A 509 10.58 27.98 -52.62
C ARG A 509 12.06 27.58 -52.48
N ASP A 510 12.61 27.76 -51.28
CA ASP A 510 14.00 27.49 -50.88
C ASP A 510 14.23 26.07 -50.32
N GLY A 511 13.20 25.22 -50.25
CA GLY A 511 13.30 23.86 -49.70
C GLY A 511 13.49 23.80 -48.17
N LYS A 512 13.38 24.92 -47.46
CA LYS A 512 13.46 24.98 -45.99
C LYS A 512 12.15 24.47 -45.36
N ARG A 513 12.30 23.67 -44.30
CA ARG A 513 11.17 23.20 -43.48
C ARG A 513 10.78 24.27 -42.46
N PRO A 514 9.52 24.71 -42.43
CA PRO A 514 9.08 25.76 -41.54
C PRO A 514 8.95 25.26 -40.10
N VAL A 515 9.26 26.14 -39.16
CA VAL A 515 9.08 25.91 -37.72
C VAL A 515 7.92 26.77 -37.22
N TYR A 516 7.04 26.16 -36.44
CA TYR A 516 6.00 26.87 -35.71
C TYR A 516 6.12 26.61 -34.21
N SER A 517 5.54 27.52 -33.44
CA SER A 517 5.46 27.41 -31.99
C SER A 517 4.01 27.50 -31.54
N THR A 518 3.65 26.70 -30.54
CA THR A 518 2.39 26.84 -29.79
C THR A 518 2.73 27.17 -28.35
N PHE A 519 2.29 28.34 -27.88
CA PHE A 519 2.42 28.74 -26.47
C PHE A 519 1.08 28.53 -25.79
N LEU A 520 1.07 27.74 -24.72
CA LEU A 520 -0.15 27.34 -24.02
C LEU A 520 -0.03 27.66 -22.53
N PHE A 521 -1.14 28.09 -21.96
CA PHE A 521 -1.42 28.00 -20.55
C PHE A 521 -2.29 26.76 -20.32
N SER A 522 -1.96 25.97 -19.29
CA SER A 522 -2.72 24.78 -18.96
C SER A 522 -3.13 24.74 -17.49
N VAL A 523 -4.34 24.24 -17.26
CA VAL A 523 -4.85 23.92 -15.92
C VAL A 523 -5.23 22.46 -15.91
N GLY A 524 -4.70 21.70 -14.95
CA GLY A 524 -4.85 20.25 -14.91
C GLY A 524 -5.31 19.71 -13.58
N TYR A 525 -6.05 18.60 -13.64
CA TYR A 525 -6.46 17.79 -12.51
C TYR A 525 -5.86 16.38 -12.64
N ARG A 526 -5.22 15.88 -11.57
CA ARG A 526 -4.68 14.52 -11.46
C ARG A 526 -5.68 13.59 -10.78
N PHE A 527 -6.01 12.49 -11.43
CA PHE A 527 -6.94 11.45 -10.97
C PHE A 527 -6.25 10.39 -10.13
#